data_AF-A0AAJ6QM12-F1
#
_entry.id   AF-A0AAJ6QM12-F1
#
_cell.length_a   1.000
_cell.length_b   1.000
_cell.length_c   1.000
_cell.angle_alpha   90.00
_cell.angle_beta   90.00
_cell.angle_gamma   90.00
#
_symmetry.space_group_name_H-M   'P 1'
#
loop_
_entity.id
_entity.type
_entity.pdbx_description
1 polymer ?
#
loop_
_entity_poly.entity_id
_entity_poly.type
_entity_poly.pdbx_seq_one_letter_code
_entity_poly.pdbx_strand_id
1 'polypeptide(L)'
;MLHPDPNQVLDELCDPNIVITESTLKYYLGRVAGLTALHRTEIAALLPSKDLSPFLAALRRLATIQDVVAICETFKILFGAMSPHLVYSKYWRTLAEALGDGFAQQSLSVTLEQLQRISKDSKACAELANNEELLGLIIDRIDSAVDSSLAMDILVRVACENPSAHKTLFTGELAKRFSAVQGKDSICRLRVFEVYCRIAIHSEETANRSAPQISQVITSFKEEHRDVLVQLNYIELLTVLVSNKNTVKFVVDSGVIAHLEALLLDTNSRTSAHTMPGVCEFFGRFGENNPKLMCDEYVDILKIMLDLTNDPDLQSLAVSNLGLIGRTHEGKRCLNRTLRSEMMVLMKSIGSTLVKPEQTHKKEAALSALAHLMEVEDVEQEDLMSVTHSWFSMASEKPLHALWNCAKSPCPEVELLALSALRNIALLSWGRDALLEECAGFFEWILHRDPSANKEQMDAKFGVIAALVEDANRINNLEKRAALRAHFNEGPYTSASTVRVSSDQQA
;
A
#
# COMPACT_ATOMS: atom_id res chain seq x y z
N MET A 1 -37.25 -4.32 -30.32
CA MET A 1 -35.99 -4.73 -30.98
C MET A 1 -35.79 -6.20 -30.67
N LEU A 2 -35.68 -7.06 -31.69
CA LEU A 2 -35.37 -8.48 -31.49
C LEU A 2 -34.01 -8.62 -30.82
N HIS A 3 -33.93 -9.42 -29.75
CA HIS A 3 -32.66 -9.73 -29.10
C HIS A 3 -31.73 -10.42 -30.12
N PRO A 4 -30.46 -9.99 -30.24
CA PRO A 4 -29.55 -10.60 -31.18
C PRO A 4 -29.24 -12.05 -30.78
N ASP A 5 -29.36 -13.00 -31.71
CA ASP A 5 -28.92 -14.38 -31.51
C ASP A 5 -27.39 -14.40 -31.29
N PRO A 6 -26.90 -14.91 -30.15
CA PRO A 6 -25.47 -14.99 -29.84
C PRO A 6 -24.65 -15.73 -30.89
N ASN A 7 -25.17 -16.83 -31.44
CA ASN A 7 -24.44 -17.65 -32.40
C ASN A 7 -24.29 -16.92 -33.74
N GLN A 8 -25.36 -16.25 -34.20
CA GLN A 8 -25.35 -15.46 -35.43
C GLN A 8 -24.32 -14.31 -35.37
N VAL A 9 -24.29 -13.55 -34.26
CA VAL A 9 -23.32 -12.45 -34.11
C VAL A 9 -21.89 -12.98 -34.11
N LEU A 10 -21.64 -14.08 -33.40
CA LEU A 10 -20.30 -14.68 -33.36
C LEU A 10 -19.89 -15.23 -34.74
N ASP A 11 -20.80 -15.82 -35.51
CA ASP A 11 -20.53 -16.26 -36.88
C ASP A 11 -20.18 -15.09 -37.81
N GLU A 12 -20.90 -13.97 -37.71
CA GLU A 12 -20.59 -12.75 -38.45
C GLU A 12 -19.19 -12.23 -38.10
N LEU A 13 -18.80 -12.22 -36.82
CA LEU A 13 -17.47 -11.79 -36.38
C LEU A 13 -16.35 -12.74 -36.83
N CYS A 14 -16.64 -14.03 -37.03
CA CYS A 14 -15.64 -15.00 -37.48
C CYS A 14 -15.43 -15.01 -39.01
N ASP A 15 -16.21 -14.24 -39.77
CA ASP A 15 -16.12 -14.24 -41.23
C ASP A 15 -14.75 -13.70 -41.69
N PRO A 16 -13.93 -14.50 -42.41
CA PRO A 16 -12.65 -14.03 -42.94
C PRO A 16 -12.77 -12.88 -43.95
N ASN A 17 -13.95 -12.67 -44.51
CA ASN A 17 -14.25 -11.58 -45.44
C ASN A 17 -14.91 -10.38 -44.75
N ILE A 18 -14.95 -10.34 -43.41
CA ILE A 18 -15.54 -9.23 -42.68
C ILE A 18 -14.88 -7.91 -43.09
N VAL A 19 -15.70 -6.97 -43.56
CA VAL A 19 -15.28 -5.61 -43.89
C VAL A 19 -15.73 -4.71 -42.76
N ILE A 20 -14.78 -4.25 -41.94
CA ILE A 20 -15.06 -3.32 -40.85
C ILE A 20 -14.98 -1.89 -41.40
N THR A 21 -16.15 -1.27 -41.53
CA THR A 21 -16.38 0.17 -41.74
C THR A 21 -16.85 0.79 -40.42
N GLU A 22 -16.81 2.12 -40.30
CA GLU A 22 -17.33 2.82 -39.11
C GLU A 22 -18.80 2.45 -38.81
N SER A 23 -19.63 2.32 -39.84
CA SER A 23 -21.05 1.98 -39.72
C SER A 23 -21.29 0.53 -39.27
N THR A 24 -20.50 -0.41 -39.79
CA THR A 24 -20.59 -1.83 -39.39
C THR A 24 -19.99 -2.05 -38.01
N LEU A 25 -18.95 -1.30 -37.63
CA LEU A 25 -18.38 -1.38 -36.30
C LEU A 25 -19.36 -0.95 -35.21
N LYS A 26 -20.03 0.18 -35.38
CA LYS A 26 -21.10 0.64 -34.46
C LYS A 26 -22.24 -0.38 -34.34
N TYR A 27 -22.58 -1.04 -35.45
CA TYR A 27 -23.57 -2.11 -35.48
C TYR A 27 -23.14 -3.33 -34.63
N TYR A 28 -21.91 -3.84 -34.83
CA TYR A 28 -21.39 -4.98 -34.08
C TYR A 28 -21.23 -4.67 -32.60
N LEU A 29 -20.74 -3.47 -32.26
CA LEU A 29 -20.63 -2.99 -30.88
C LEU A 29 -21.95 -3.08 -30.12
N GLY A 30 -23.02 -2.52 -30.70
CA GLY A 30 -24.34 -2.53 -30.09
C GLY A 30 -24.86 -3.95 -29.86
N ARG A 31 -24.60 -4.86 -30.81
CA ARG A 31 -24.98 -6.27 -30.69
C ARG A 31 -24.16 -6.99 -29.62
N VAL A 32 -22.83 -6.81 -29.57
CA VAL A 32 -21.94 -7.46 -28.58
C VAL A 32 -22.21 -6.96 -27.16
N ALA A 33 -22.44 -5.65 -26.98
CA ALA A 33 -22.82 -5.08 -25.69
C ALA A 33 -24.17 -5.63 -25.21
N GLY A 34 -25.19 -5.66 -26.09
CA GLY A 34 -26.49 -6.24 -25.77
C GLY A 34 -26.43 -7.74 -25.47
N LEU A 35 -25.55 -8.46 -26.16
CA LEU A 35 -25.32 -9.90 -25.97
C LEU A 35 -24.76 -10.23 -24.58
N THR A 36 -23.75 -9.51 -24.12
CA THR A 36 -23.14 -9.83 -22.81
C THR A 36 -23.96 -9.41 -21.60
N ALA A 37 -24.86 -8.44 -21.75
CA ALA A 37 -25.83 -8.09 -20.71
C ALA A 37 -26.89 -9.18 -20.49
N LEU A 38 -27.21 -9.97 -21.53
CA LEU A 38 -28.37 -10.88 -21.53
C LEU A 38 -27.97 -12.38 -21.63
N HIS A 39 -26.84 -12.71 -22.25
CA HIS A 39 -26.48 -14.07 -22.67
C HIS A 39 -25.03 -14.48 -22.31
N ARG A 40 -24.46 -13.93 -21.23
CA ARG A 40 -23.03 -14.12 -20.88
C ARG A 40 -22.59 -15.59 -20.82
N THR A 41 -23.40 -16.47 -20.23
CA THR A 41 -23.11 -17.91 -20.11
C THR A 41 -23.17 -18.64 -21.44
N GLU A 42 -24.12 -18.29 -22.30
CA GLU A 42 -24.30 -18.85 -23.64
C GLU A 42 -23.14 -18.45 -24.57
N ILE A 43 -22.72 -17.19 -24.51
CA ILE A 43 -21.55 -16.69 -25.25
C ILE A 43 -20.27 -17.39 -24.80
N ALA A 44 -20.08 -17.55 -23.48
CA ALA A 44 -18.92 -18.26 -22.94
C ALA A 44 -18.87 -19.72 -23.39
N ALA A 45 -20.02 -20.36 -23.64
CA ALA A 45 -20.11 -21.72 -24.17
C ALA A 45 -19.81 -21.80 -25.68
N LEU A 46 -20.15 -20.75 -26.45
CA LEU A 46 -19.95 -20.71 -27.90
C LEU A 46 -18.55 -20.25 -28.31
N LEU A 47 -17.95 -19.27 -27.63
CA LEU A 47 -16.63 -18.71 -27.96
C LEU A 47 -15.48 -19.73 -28.10
N PRO A 48 -15.43 -20.85 -27.33
CA PRO A 48 -14.41 -21.87 -27.53
C PRO A 48 -14.43 -22.55 -28.91
N SER A 49 -15.53 -22.56 -29.64
CA SER A 49 -15.61 -23.13 -31.00
C SER A 49 -15.40 -22.11 -32.11
N LYS A 50 -15.33 -20.82 -31.77
CA LYS A 50 -15.20 -19.70 -32.71
C LYS A 50 -13.75 -19.24 -32.84
N ASP A 51 -13.39 -18.67 -33.99
CA ASP A 51 -12.08 -18.06 -34.24
C ASP A 51 -12.27 -16.56 -34.54
N LEU A 52 -11.89 -15.73 -33.56
CA LEU A 52 -11.99 -14.28 -33.68
C LEU A 52 -10.78 -13.65 -34.36
N SER A 53 -9.76 -14.43 -34.76
CA SER A 53 -8.55 -13.92 -35.42
C SER A 53 -8.85 -13.06 -36.65
N PRO A 54 -9.83 -13.37 -37.52
CA PRO A 54 -10.17 -12.52 -38.65
C PRO A 54 -10.71 -11.16 -38.25
N PHE A 55 -11.61 -11.12 -37.25
CA PHE A 55 -12.08 -9.87 -36.66
C PHE A 55 -10.90 -9.05 -36.14
N LEU A 56 -9.98 -9.68 -35.39
CA LEU A 56 -8.81 -9.03 -34.83
C LEU A 56 -7.83 -8.49 -35.89
N ALA A 57 -7.63 -9.25 -36.97
CA ALA A 57 -6.78 -8.84 -38.09
C ALA A 57 -7.41 -7.69 -38.90
N ALA A 58 -8.73 -7.67 -39.04
CA ALA A 58 -9.46 -6.59 -39.70
C ALA A 58 -9.31 -5.24 -38.95
N LEU A 59 -9.08 -5.28 -37.62
CA LEU A 59 -8.88 -4.07 -36.80
C LEU A 59 -7.60 -3.30 -37.17
N ARG A 60 -6.58 -3.98 -37.71
CA ARG A 60 -5.32 -3.32 -38.16
C ARG A 60 -5.53 -2.30 -39.27
N ARG A 61 -6.66 -2.37 -39.98
CA ARG A 61 -6.93 -1.59 -41.19
C ARG A 61 -7.74 -0.33 -40.93
N LEU A 62 -8.00 -0.01 -39.65
CA LEU A 62 -8.88 1.10 -39.27
C LEU A 62 -8.10 2.38 -39.05
N ALA A 63 -8.67 3.48 -39.53
CA ALA A 63 -7.96 4.76 -39.68
C ALA A 63 -8.28 5.79 -38.58
N THR A 64 -9.33 5.60 -37.76
CA THR A 64 -9.79 6.62 -36.80
C THR A 64 -9.69 6.17 -35.34
N ILE A 65 -9.42 7.13 -34.44
CA ILE A 65 -9.27 6.89 -32.99
C ILE A 65 -10.59 6.38 -32.37
N GLN A 66 -11.75 6.85 -32.85
CA GLN A 66 -13.05 6.43 -32.31
C GLN A 66 -13.34 4.95 -32.63
N ASP A 67 -12.95 4.48 -33.81
CA ASP A 67 -13.09 3.07 -34.19
C ASP A 67 -12.23 2.18 -33.29
N VAL A 68 -11.01 2.61 -32.96
CA VAL A 68 -10.12 1.87 -32.06
C VAL A 68 -10.74 1.68 -30.66
N VAL A 69 -11.36 2.73 -30.09
CA VAL A 69 -11.98 2.66 -28.75
C VAL A 69 -13.14 1.66 -28.73
N ALA A 70 -14.04 1.78 -29.69
CA ALA A 70 -15.16 0.87 -29.91
C ALA A 70 -14.73 -0.61 -29.95
N ILE A 71 -13.63 -0.87 -30.63
CA ILE A 71 -13.08 -2.21 -30.80
C ILE A 71 -12.46 -2.73 -29.51
N CYS A 72 -11.71 -1.88 -28.82
CA CYS A 72 -11.11 -2.19 -27.54
C CYS A 72 -12.18 -2.59 -26.52
N GLU A 73 -13.34 -1.92 -26.52
CA GLU A 73 -14.49 -2.30 -25.70
C GLU A 73 -15.05 -3.66 -26.09
N THR A 74 -15.26 -3.90 -27.40
CA THR A 74 -15.71 -5.21 -27.92
C THR A 74 -14.76 -6.33 -27.49
N PHE A 75 -13.45 -6.09 -27.57
CA PHE A 75 -12.43 -7.05 -27.18
C PHE A 75 -12.46 -7.34 -25.67
N LYS A 76 -12.55 -6.31 -24.82
CA LYS A 76 -12.68 -6.47 -23.37
C LYS A 76 -13.90 -7.33 -23.02
N ILE A 77 -15.01 -7.12 -23.73
CA ILE A 77 -16.26 -7.85 -23.53
C ILE A 77 -16.12 -9.32 -23.95
N LEU A 78 -15.69 -9.58 -25.19
CA LEU A 78 -15.59 -10.94 -25.74
C LEU A 78 -14.54 -11.77 -25.00
N PHE A 79 -13.33 -11.22 -24.82
CA PHE A 79 -12.28 -11.94 -24.10
C PHE A 79 -12.66 -12.07 -22.63
N GLY A 80 -13.31 -11.07 -22.03
CA GLY A 80 -13.86 -11.10 -20.67
C GLY A 80 -14.84 -12.25 -20.40
N ALA A 81 -15.50 -12.77 -21.44
CA ALA A 81 -16.38 -13.93 -21.35
C ALA A 81 -15.64 -15.28 -21.47
N MET A 82 -14.39 -15.29 -21.93
CA MET A 82 -13.55 -16.48 -22.08
C MET A 82 -12.65 -16.69 -20.85
N SER A 83 -12.27 -17.95 -20.60
CA SER A 83 -11.24 -18.25 -19.59
C SER A 83 -9.86 -17.73 -20.05
N PRO A 84 -8.99 -17.27 -19.14
CA PRO A 84 -7.70 -16.69 -19.53
C PRO A 84 -6.79 -17.67 -20.27
N HIS A 85 -6.79 -18.94 -19.87
CA HIS A 85 -6.05 -20.00 -20.57
C HIS A 85 -6.54 -20.23 -22.01
N LEU A 86 -7.85 -20.15 -22.26
CA LEU A 86 -8.38 -20.27 -23.61
C LEU A 86 -7.99 -19.07 -24.48
N VAL A 87 -8.02 -17.87 -23.91
CA VAL A 87 -7.55 -16.66 -24.60
C VAL A 87 -6.08 -16.78 -24.97
N TYR A 88 -5.24 -17.20 -24.03
CA TYR A 88 -3.81 -17.37 -24.27
C TYR A 88 -3.54 -18.43 -25.35
N SER A 89 -4.07 -19.64 -25.17
CA SER A 89 -3.82 -20.77 -26.08
C SER A 89 -4.21 -20.49 -27.53
N LYS A 90 -5.30 -19.73 -27.75
CA LYS A 90 -5.75 -19.37 -29.11
C LYS A 90 -5.10 -18.11 -29.67
N TYR A 91 -4.94 -17.07 -28.85
CA TYR A 91 -4.71 -15.71 -29.36
C TYR A 91 -3.38 -15.08 -28.92
N TRP A 92 -2.46 -15.80 -28.26
CA TRP A 92 -1.20 -15.19 -27.80
C TRP A 92 -0.40 -14.51 -28.92
N ARG A 93 -0.42 -15.05 -30.15
CA ARG A 93 0.25 -14.41 -31.30
C ARG A 93 -0.41 -13.09 -31.67
N THR A 94 -1.74 -13.05 -31.67
CA THR A 94 -2.48 -11.81 -31.92
C THR A 94 -2.23 -10.78 -30.83
N LEU A 95 -2.08 -11.22 -29.57
CA LEU A 95 -1.66 -10.35 -28.46
C LEU A 95 -0.23 -9.85 -28.66
N ALA A 96 0.70 -10.70 -29.09
CA ALA A 96 2.08 -10.31 -29.38
C ALA A 96 2.14 -9.26 -30.51
N GLU A 97 1.41 -9.50 -31.59
CA GLU A 97 1.31 -8.55 -32.69
C GLU A 97 0.73 -7.21 -32.23
N ALA A 98 -0.33 -7.23 -31.41
CA ALA A 98 -0.97 -6.03 -30.88
C ALA A 98 -0.07 -5.23 -29.92
N LEU A 99 0.92 -5.88 -29.27
CA LEU A 99 1.95 -5.21 -28.47
C LEU A 99 3.07 -4.58 -29.32
N GLY A 100 3.18 -4.98 -30.58
CA GLY A 100 4.20 -4.49 -31.51
C GLY A 100 3.99 -3.03 -31.93
N ASP A 101 4.95 -2.52 -32.70
CA ASP A 101 4.94 -1.14 -33.16
C ASP A 101 3.83 -0.90 -34.22
N GLY A 102 3.22 0.29 -34.18
CA GLY A 102 2.20 0.72 -35.15
C GLY A 102 0.75 0.55 -34.71
N PHE A 103 0.50 0.00 -33.52
CA PHE A 103 -0.85 -0.03 -32.92
C PHE A 103 -1.15 1.26 -32.14
N ALA A 104 -2.43 1.62 -32.10
CA ALA A 104 -2.90 2.74 -31.29
C ALA A 104 -2.74 2.44 -29.79
N GLN A 105 -2.49 3.48 -28.99
CA GLN A 105 -2.23 3.34 -27.55
C GLN A 105 -3.32 2.54 -26.81
N GLN A 106 -4.59 2.78 -27.15
CA GLN A 106 -5.72 2.09 -26.51
C GLN A 106 -5.68 0.58 -26.76
N SER A 107 -5.25 0.14 -27.95
CA SER A 107 -5.08 -1.29 -28.26
C SER A 107 -3.99 -1.93 -27.41
N LEU A 108 -2.90 -1.20 -27.16
CA LEU A 108 -1.83 -1.63 -26.26
C LEU A 108 -2.35 -1.80 -24.83
N SER A 109 -3.06 -0.79 -24.29
CA SER A 109 -3.65 -0.83 -22.95
C SER A 109 -4.56 -2.05 -22.77
N VAL A 110 -5.47 -2.28 -23.72
CA VAL A 110 -6.40 -3.42 -23.66
C VAL A 110 -5.68 -4.77 -23.77
N THR A 111 -4.63 -4.84 -24.59
CA THR A 111 -3.81 -6.05 -24.73
C THR A 111 -3.09 -6.36 -23.42
N LEU A 112 -2.50 -5.36 -22.77
CA LEU A 112 -1.85 -5.50 -21.47
C LEU A 112 -2.86 -5.85 -20.36
N GLU A 113 -4.07 -5.29 -20.36
CA GLU A 113 -5.14 -5.69 -19.42
C GLU A 113 -5.49 -7.19 -19.57
N GLN A 114 -5.55 -7.72 -20.80
CA GLN A 114 -5.79 -9.14 -21.02
C GLN A 114 -4.61 -10.00 -20.59
N LEU A 115 -3.38 -9.56 -20.85
CA LEU A 115 -2.17 -10.25 -20.35
C LEU A 115 -2.08 -10.22 -18.82
N GLN A 116 -2.54 -9.14 -18.18
CA GLN A 116 -2.68 -9.09 -16.74
C GLN A 116 -3.70 -10.13 -16.24
N ARG A 117 -4.83 -10.29 -16.93
CA ARG A 117 -5.81 -11.34 -16.61
C ARG A 117 -5.25 -12.75 -16.83
N ILE A 118 -4.45 -12.95 -17.87
CA ILE A 118 -3.74 -14.21 -18.15
C ILE A 118 -2.73 -14.52 -17.04
N SER A 119 -1.93 -13.54 -16.62
CA SER A 119 -0.95 -13.73 -15.56
C SER A 119 -1.58 -14.10 -14.20
N LYS A 120 -2.84 -13.73 -13.98
CA LYS A 120 -3.61 -14.07 -12.77
C LYS A 120 -4.13 -15.51 -12.75
N ASP A 121 -4.18 -16.19 -13.90
CA ASP A 121 -4.59 -17.60 -14.00
C ASP A 121 -3.37 -18.52 -13.93
N SER A 122 -3.37 -19.49 -13.01
CA SER A 122 -2.19 -20.34 -12.75
C SER A 122 -1.69 -21.10 -14.00
N LYS A 123 -2.60 -21.66 -14.81
CA LYS A 123 -2.22 -22.44 -16.01
C LYS A 123 -1.74 -21.52 -17.12
N ALA A 124 -2.49 -20.46 -17.41
CA ALA A 124 -2.13 -19.52 -18.46
C ALA A 124 -0.85 -18.75 -18.12
N CYS A 125 -0.61 -18.44 -16.84
CA CYS A 125 0.62 -17.83 -16.36
C CYS A 125 1.83 -18.73 -16.58
N ALA A 126 1.71 -20.05 -16.34
CA ALA A 126 2.79 -21.00 -16.62
C ALA A 126 3.11 -21.10 -18.12
N GLU A 127 2.11 -20.96 -19.00
CA GLU A 127 2.36 -20.93 -20.44
C GLU A 127 2.99 -19.60 -20.89
N LEU A 128 2.54 -18.47 -20.34
CA LEU A 128 3.12 -17.15 -20.55
C LEU A 128 4.58 -17.08 -20.09
N ALA A 129 4.89 -17.70 -18.95
CA ALA A 129 6.23 -17.83 -18.39
C ALA A 129 7.24 -18.49 -19.34
N ASN A 130 6.77 -19.35 -20.26
CA ASN A 130 7.60 -20.05 -21.23
C ASN A 130 7.65 -19.36 -22.61
N ASN A 131 7.03 -18.19 -22.76
CA ASN A 131 6.94 -17.47 -24.02
C ASN A 131 7.86 -16.24 -24.02
N GLU A 132 9.13 -16.46 -24.37
CA GLU A 132 10.15 -15.41 -24.39
C GLU A 132 9.80 -14.26 -25.37
N GLU A 133 9.15 -14.56 -26.49
CA GLU A 133 8.73 -13.53 -27.46
C GLU A 133 7.77 -12.53 -26.81
N LEU A 134 6.71 -13.05 -26.18
CA LEU A 134 5.69 -12.22 -25.56
C LEU A 134 6.21 -11.50 -24.31
N LEU A 135 7.03 -12.18 -23.50
CA LEU A 135 7.70 -11.55 -22.36
C LEU A 135 8.64 -10.42 -22.81
N GLY A 136 9.37 -10.61 -23.92
CA GLY A 136 10.22 -9.58 -24.51
C GLY A 136 9.43 -8.33 -24.89
N LEU A 137 8.26 -8.50 -25.53
CA LEU A 137 7.38 -7.39 -25.88
C LEU A 137 6.80 -6.70 -24.64
N ILE A 138 6.46 -7.46 -23.60
CA ILE A 138 5.97 -6.87 -22.33
C ILE A 138 7.09 -6.05 -21.66
N ILE A 139 8.34 -6.52 -21.66
CA ILE A 139 9.50 -5.76 -21.16
C ILE A 139 9.65 -4.45 -21.92
N ASP A 140 9.52 -4.49 -23.25
CA ASP A 140 9.62 -3.29 -24.09
C ASP A 140 8.52 -2.25 -23.78
N ARG A 141 7.42 -2.62 -23.10
CA ARG A 141 6.35 -1.69 -22.68
C ARG A 141 6.58 -1.02 -21.33
N ILE A 142 7.64 -1.35 -20.60
CA ILE A 142 8.02 -0.62 -19.38
C ILE A 142 8.36 0.86 -19.69
N ASP A 143 8.80 1.15 -20.92
CA ASP A 143 9.06 2.52 -21.39
C ASP A 143 7.78 3.36 -21.59
N SER A 144 6.60 2.72 -21.61
CA SER A 144 5.33 3.38 -21.90
C SER A 144 4.97 4.39 -20.82
N ALA A 145 4.61 5.60 -21.22
CA ALA A 145 4.14 6.63 -20.30
C ALA A 145 2.77 6.26 -19.66
N VAL A 146 1.97 5.44 -20.35
CA VAL A 146 0.58 5.12 -19.95
C VAL A 146 0.47 3.73 -19.32
N ASP A 147 1.11 2.72 -19.90
CA ASP A 147 0.85 1.30 -19.57
C ASP A 147 2.00 0.59 -18.85
N SER A 148 3.03 1.33 -18.42
CA SER A 148 4.20 0.75 -17.75
C SER A 148 3.82 -0.04 -16.49
N SER A 149 2.87 0.46 -15.69
CA SER A 149 2.41 -0.23 -14.47
C SER A 149 1.81 -1.61 -14.76
N LEU A 150 1.01 -1.75 -15.81
CA LEU A 150 0.44 -3.03 -16.23
C LEU A 150 1.53 -4.01 -16.66
N ALA A 151 2.49 -3.54 -17.48
CA ALA A 151 3.61 -4.36 -17.93
C ALA A 151 4.45 -4.86 -16.74
N MET A 152 4.76 -3.96 -15.80
CA MET A 152 5.51 -4.27 -14.58
C MET A 152 4.77 -5.30 -13.71
N ASP A 153 3.46 -5.13 -13.49
CA ASP A 153 2.63 -6.06 -12.73
C ASP A 153 2.62 -7.48 -13.32
N ILE A 154 2.54 -7.58 -14.65
CA ILE A 154 2.58 -8.87 -15.35
C ILE A 154 3.93 -9.55 -15.12
N LEU A 155 5.04 -8.83 -15.33
CA LEU A 155 6.39 -9.36 -15.18
C LEU A 155 6.68 -9.80 -13.73
N VAL A 156 6.29 -8.97 -12.75
CA VAL A 156 6.41 -9.31 -11.33
C VAL A 156 5.65 -10.59 -11.03
N ARG A 157 4.38 -10.70 -11.45
CA ARG A 157 3.57 -11.89 -11.21
C ARG A 157 4.16 -13.13 -11.88
N VAL A 158 4.54 -13.04 -13.15
CA VAL A 158 5.12 -14.17 -13.89
C VAL A 158 6.40 -14.68 -13.20
N ALA A 159 7.29 -13.78 -12.78
CA ALA A 159 8.53 -14.13 -12.10
C ALA A 159 8.31 -14.76 -10.72
N CYS A 160 7.33 -14.27 -9.97
CA CYS A 160 7.02 -14.75 -8.62
C CYS A 160 6.32 -16.11 -8.63
N GLU A 161 5.37 -16.32 -9.55
CA GLU A 161 4.59 -17.56 -9.64
C GLU A 161 5.35 -18.70 -10.34
N ASN A 162 6.40 -18.38 -11.13
CA ASN A 162 7.14 -19.36 -11.93
C ASN A 162 8.66 -19.23 -11.73
N PRO A 163 9.28 -20.11 -10.93
CA PRO A 163 10.74 -20.15 -10.71
C PRO A 163 11.59 -20.17 -11.98
N SER A 164 11.16 -20.89 -13.02
CA SER A 164 11.85 -20.93 -14.30
C SER A 164 11.82 -19.58 -15.02
N ALA A 165 10.70 -18.87 -14.96
CA ALA A 165 10.52 -17.57 -15.59
C ALA A 165 11.45 -16.52 -14.98
N HIS A 166 11.65 -16.53 -13.65
CA HIS A 166 12.62 -15.66 -12.98
C HIS A 166 14.00 -15.78 -13.63
N LYS A 167 14.49 -17.00 -13.80
CA LYS A 167 15.78 -17.26 -14.46
C LYS A 167 15.78 -16.77 -15.91
N THR A 168 14.73 -17.07 -16.67
CA THR A 168 14.63 -16.69 -18.09
C THR A 168 14.60 -15.18 -18.27
N LEU A 169 13.87 -14.44 -17.42
CA LEU A 169 13.75 -12.98 -17.47
C LEU A 169 15.09 -12.27 -17.25
N PHE A 170 15.93 -12.82 -16.36
CA PHE A 170 17.18 -12.19 -15.95
C PHE A 170 18.43 -12.85 -16.53
N THR A 171 18.28 -13.70 -17.54
CA THR A 171 19.40 -14.25 -18.32
C THR A 171 19.13 -14.16 -19.82
N GLY A 172 20.15 -14.39 -20.65
CA GLY A 172 19.98 -14.49 -22.10
C GLY A 172 19.47 -13.20 -22.75
N GLU A 173 18.49 -13.35 -23.65
CA GLU A 173 17.98 -12.24 -24.49
C GLU A 173 17.03 -11.30 -23.73
N LEU A 174 16.20 -11.82 -22.82
CA LEU A 174 15.30 -10.99 -22.02
C LEU A 174 16.07 -10.06 -21.07
N ALA A 175 17.19 -10.51 -20.51
CA ALA A 175 18.08 -9.66 -19.72
C ALA A 175 18.66 -8.50 -20.54
N LYS A 176 18.99 -8.73 -21.82
CA LYS A 176 19.45 -7.66 -22.72
C LYS A 176 18.33 -6.67 -23.01
N ARG A 177 17.08 -7.14 -23.17
CA ARG A 177 15.91 -6.27 -23.33
C ARG A 177 15.69 -5.38 -22.09
N PHE A 178 15.77 -5.94 -20.88
CA PHE A 178 15.76 -5.13 -19.65
C PHE A 178 16.87 -4.08 -19.65
N SER A 179 18.09 -4.47 -20.00
CA SER A 179 19.24 -3.55 -20.08
C SER A 179 19.03 -2.44 -21.10
N ALA A 180 18.42 -2.75 -22.26
CA ALA A 180 18.09 -1.78 -23.28
C ALA A 180 17.04 -0.76 -22.80
N VAL A 181 16.00 -1.21 -22.08
CA VAL A 181 15.01 -0.32 -21.46
C VAL A 181 15.66 0.54 -20.36
N GLN A 182 16.48 -0.06 -19.49
CA GLN A 182 17.22 0.66 -18.44
C GLN A 182 18.14 1.76 -19.00
N GLY A 183 18.66 1.56 -20.22
CA GLY A 183 19.58 2.49 -20.87
C GLY A 183 18.91 3.71 -21.53
N LYS A 184 17.58 3.76 -21.63
CA LYS A 184 16.86 4.85 -22.33
C LYS A 184 16.96 6.18 -21.58
N ASP A 185 16.52 6.20 -20.33
CA ASP A 185 16.55 7.37 -19.45
C ASP A 185 16.43 6.95 -17.98
N SER A 186 16.46 7.92 -17.06
CA SER A 186 16.33 7.66 -15.62
C SER A 186 14.96 7.10 -15.23
N ILE A 187 13.87 7.50 -15.91
CA ILE A 187 12.51 7.05 -15.63
C ILE A 187 12.38 5.55 -15.94
N CYS A 188 12.80 5.13 -17.13
CA CYS A 188 12.80 3.74 -17.56
C CYS A 188 13.70 2.88 -16.67
N ARG A 189 14.86 3.41 -16.28
CA ARG A 189 15.78 2.73 -15.36
C ARG A 189 15.13 2.47 -14.00
N LEU A 190 14.53 3.49 -13.39
CA LEU A 190 13.86 3.38 -12.10
C LEU A 190 12.68 2.40 -12.15
N ARG A 191 11.89 2.39 -13.23
CA ARG A 191 10.80 1.42 -13.42
C ARG A 191 11.30 -0.02 -13.51
N VAL A 192 12.40 -0.27 -14.21
CA VAL A 192 13.00 -1.62 -14.24
C VAL A 192 13.51 -2.01 -12.85
N PHE A 193 14.14 -1.08 -12.12
CA PHE A 193 14.56 -1.33 -10.75
C PHE A 193 13.40 -1.56 -9.79
N GLU A 194 12.26 -0.92 -10.00
CA GLU A 194 11.03 -1.20 -9.27
C GLU A 194 10.55 -2.64 -9.52
N VAL A 195 10.57 -3.12 -10.77
CA VAL A 195 10.28 -4.55 -11.07
C VAL A 195 11.21 -5.47 -10.29
N TYR A 196 12.50 -5.17 -10.24
CA TYR A 196 13.49 -5.96 -9.51
C TYR A 196 13.17 -6.01 -8.00
N CYS A 197 12.89 -4.85 -7.40
CA CYS A 197 12.57 -4.77 -5.97
C CYS A 197 11.26 -5.50 -5.66
N ARG A 198 10.22 -5.31 -6.47
CA ARG A 198 8.91 -5.95 -6.29
C ARG A 198 8.97 -7.48 -6.39
N ILE A 199 9.83 -8.02 -7.26
CA ILE A 199 10.08 -9.46 -7.34
C ILE A 199 10.86 -9.92 -6.10
N ALA A 200 11.92 -9.21 -5.73
CA ALA A 200 12.80 -9.59 -4.64
C ALA A 200 12.08 -9.69 -3.28
N ILE A 201 11.13 -8.79 -3.00
CA ILE A 201 10.42 -8.79 -1.70
C ILE A 201 9.36 -9.89 -1.56
N HIS A 202 9.03 -10.61 -2.64
CA HIS A 202 7.91 -11.54 -2.65
C HIS A 202 8.10 -12.76 -1.74
N SER A 203 9.30 -13.34 -1.72
CA SER A 203 9.66 -14.50 -0.91
C SER A 203 11.16 -14.56 -0.66
N GLU A 204 11.61 -15.35 0.32
CA GLU A 204 13.03 -15.58 0.56
C GLU A 204 13.75 -16.19 -0.66
N GLU A 205 13.09 -17.09 -1.37
CA GLU A 205 13.62 -17.71 -2.59
C GLU A 205 13.82 -16.69 -3.72
N THR A 206 12.83 -15.81 -3.94
CA THR A 206 12.92 -14.75 -4.96
C THR A 206 13.92 -13.67 -4.59
N ALA A 207 14.06 -13.31 -3.31
CA ALA A 207 15.12 -12.43 -2.81
C ALA A 207 16.51 -13.00 -3.13
N ASN A 208 16.76 -14.26 -2.77
CA ASN A 208 18.04 -14.94 -3.03
C ASN A 208 18.40 -14.99 -4.51
N ARG A 209 17.42 -15.31 -5.37
CA ARG A 209 17.65 -15.32 -6.83
C ARG A 209 17.85 -13.92 -7.42
N SER A 210 17.25 -12.90 -6.80
CA SER A 210 17.32 -11.51 -7.26
C SER A 210 18.51 -10.73 -6.67
N ALA A 211 19.42 -11.40 -5.95
CA ALA A 211 20.59 -10.77 -5.34
C ALA A 211 21.45 -9.94 -6.35
N PRO A 212 21.69 -10.40 -7.60
CA PRO A 212 22.39 -9.60 -8.60
C PRO A 212 21.63 -8.32 -8.97
N GLN A 213 20.30 -8.40 -9.09
CA GLN A 213 19.44 -7.27 -9.42
C GLN A 213 19.40 -6.26 -8.27
N ILE A 214 19.25 -6.71 -7.02
CA ILE A 214 19.35 -5.85 -5.82
C ILE A 214 20.71 -5.13 -5.79
N SER A 215 21.79 -5.87 -6.06
CA SER A 215 23.15 -5.30 -6.10
C SER A 215 23.29 -4.24 -7.19
N GLN A 216 22.64 -4.42 -8.35
CA GLN A 216 22.61 -3.44 -9.42
C GLN A 216 21.88 -2.16 -8.98
N VAL A 217 20.71 -2.26 -8.35
CA VAL A 217 19.96 -1.10 -7.81
C VAL A 217 20.84 -0.30 -6.85
N ILE A 218 21.49 -0.98 -5.91
CA ILE A 218 22.35 -0.35 -4.89
C ILE A 218 23.58 0.31 -5.52
N THR A 219 24.21 -0.35 -6.49
CA THR A 219 25.38 0.20 -7.18
C THR A 219 24.98 1.44 -7.98
N SER A 220 23.87 1.39 -8.70
CA SER A 220 23.36 2.54 -9.45
C SER A 220 22.94 3.72 -8.56
N PHE A 221 22.43 3.46 -7.35
CA PHE A 221 22.21 4.50 -6.36
C PHE A 221 23.51 5.17 -5.92
N LYS A 222 24.53 4.37 -5.56
CA LYS A 222 25.83 4.89 -5.10
C LYS A 222 26.56 5.71 -6.16
N GLU A 223 26.31 5.45 -7.45
CA GLU A 223 26.90 6.18 -8.58
C GLU A 223 26.11 7.45 -8.95
N GLU A 224 24.87 7.61 -8.46
CA GLU A 224 24.04 8.77 -8.77
C GLU A 224 24.33 9.93 -7.81
N HIS A 225 24.83 11.04 -8.35
CA HIS A 225 25.22 12.22 -7.59
C HIS A 225 24.69 13.54 -8.17
N ARG A 226 23.98 13.49 -9.31
CA ARG A 226 23.63 14.69 -10.08
C ARG A 226 22.18 15.09 -9.88
N ASP A 227 21.28 14.12 -9.90
CA ASP A 227 19.84 14.37 -9.86
C ASP A 227 19.24 13.92 -8.52
N VAL A 228 18.88 14.90 -7.69
CA VAL A 228 18.26 14.70 -6.38
C VAL A 228 16.93 13.95 -6.49
N LEU A 229 16.14 14.18 -7.54
CA LEU A 229 14.87 13.50 -7.73
C LEU A 229 15.10 12.02 -8.03
N VAL A 230 16.12 11.71 -8.83
CA VAL A 230 16.50 10.31 -9.10
C VAL A 230 17.05 9.65 -7.84
N GLN A 231 17.86 10.35 -7.04
CA GLN A 231 18.32 9.85 -5.74
C GLN A 231 17.17 9.54 -4.78
N LEU A 232 16.16 10.40 -4.69
CA LEU A 232 14.97 10.16 -3.88
C LEU A 232 14.22 8.90 -4.31
N ASN A 233 14.06 8.68 -5.62
CA ASN A 233 13.44 7.45 -6.13
C ASN A 233 14.27 6.20 -5.77
N TYR A 234 15.61 6.27 -5.81
CA TYR A 234 16.44 5.17 -5.33
C TYR A 234 16.26 4.93 -3.84
N ILE A 235 16.21 5.98 -3.03
CA ILE A 235 15.99 5.86 -1.58
C ILE A 235 14.64 5.19 -1.32
N GLU A 236 13.58 5.54 -2.06
CA GLU A 236 12.28 4.87 -1.97
C GLU A 236 12.36 3.38 -2.30
N LEU A 237 13.07 3.01 -3.38
CA LEU A 237 13.31 1.59 -3.74
C LEU A 237 14.09 0.85 -2.64
N LEU A 238 15.08 1.50 -2.04
CA LEU A 238 15.84 0.95 -0.91
C LEU A 238 14.96 0.80 0.33
N THR A 239 14.06 1.75 0.60
CA THR A 239 13.07 1.70 1.69
C THR A 239 12.15 0.48 1.53
N VAL A 240 11.69 0.19 0.31
CA VAL A 240 10.92 -1.03 0.00
C VAL A 240 11.71 -2.29 0.35
N LEU A 241 13.01 -2.34 0.00
CA LEU A 241 13.87 -3.49 0.28
C LEU A 241 14.16 -3.69 1.78
N VAL A 242 14.35 -2.63 2.57
CA VAL A 242 14.57 -2.78 4.03
C VAL A 242 13.30 -3.02 4.83
N SER A 243 12.14 -2.65 4.28
CA SER A 243 10.85 -2.93 4.88
C SER A 243 10.46 -4.41 4.83
N ASN A 244 11.26 -5.26 4.16
CA ASN A 244 11.01 -6.68 4.03
C ASN A 244 12.17 -7.52 4.57
N LYS A 245 11.84 -8.47 5.46
CA LYS A 245 12.79 -9.37 6.11
C LYS A 245 13.63 -10.23 5.15
N ASN A 246 13.11 -10.52 3.95
CA ASN A 246 13.78 -11.38 2.97
C ASN A 246 14.94 -10.64 2.27
N THR A 247 14.86 -9.30 2.19
CA THR A 247 15.78 -8.47 1.39
C THR A 247 16.73 -7.63 2.24
N VAL A 248 16.39 -7.37 3.51
CA VAL A 248 17.18 -6.50 4.39
C VAL A 248 18.65 -6.89 4.48
N LYS A 249 18.97 -8.19 4.54
CA LYS A 249 20.35 -8.67 4.61
C LYS A 249 21.19 -8.21 3.42
N PHE A 250 20.65 -8.27 2.19
CA PHE A 250 21.36 -7.82 1.00
C PHE A 250 21.64 -6.31 1.03
N VAL A 251 20.72 -5.52 1.60
CA VAL A 251 20.90 -4.08 1.77
C VAL A 251 22.00 -3.80 2.79
N VAL A 252 21.97 -4.44 3.95
CA VAL A 252 23.00 -4.29 5.01
C VAL A 252 24.39 -4.69 4.49
N ASP A 253 24.50 -5.89 3.93
CA ASP A 253 25.78 -6.46 3.45
C ASP A 253 26.39 -5.64 2.30
N SER A 254 25.58 -4.87 1.57
CA SER A 254 26.06 -4.01 0.48
C SER A 254 26.83 -2.78 0.95
N GLY A 255 26.75 -2.42 2.24
CA GLY A 255 27.32 -1.18 2.79
C GLY A 255 26.63 0.11 2.32
N VAL A 256 25.40 0.04 1.78
CA VAL A 256 24.63 1.25 1.40
C VAL A 256 24.21 2.07 2.62
N ILE A 257 24.07 1.45 3.79
CA ILE A 257 23.71 2.14 5.03
C ILE A 257 24.73 3.22 5.37
N ALA A 258 26.03 2.93 5.29
CA ALA A 258 27.09 3.91 5.52
C ALA A 258 27.04 5.08 4.50
N HIS A 259 26.58 4.81 3.28
CA HIS A 259 26.40 5.85 2.27
C HIS A 259 25.22 6.77 2.62
N LEU A 260 24.10 6.20 3.07
CA LEU A 260 22.93 6.95 3.53
C LEU A 260 23.22 7.75 4.81
N GLU A 261 24.00 7.18 5.73
CA GLU A 261 24.48 7.87 6.93
C GLU A 261 25.33 9.10 6.58
N ALA A 262 26.26 8.97 5.60
CA ALA A 262 27.04 10.10 5.14
C ALA A 262 26.16 11.24 4.56
N LEU A 263 25.04 10.91 3.91
CA LEU A 263 24.08 11.89 3.42
C LEU A 263 23.34 12.61 4.57
N LEU A 264 23.09 11.94 5.71
CA LEU A 264 22.54 12.59 6.90
C LEU A 264 23.55 13.56 7.55
N LEU A 265 24.83 13.18 7.56
CA LEU A 265 25.88 13.95 8.22
C LEU A 265 26.37 15.17 7.42
N ASP A 266 26.29 15.12 6.08
CA ASP A 266 26.73 16.22 5.20
C ASP A 266 25.70 17.34 5.11
N THR A 267 25.37 17.99 6.23
CA THR A 267 24.37 19.08 6.30
C THR A 267 24.69 20.33 5.48
N ASN A 268 25.91 20.43 4.92
CA ASN A 268 26.35 21.59 4.13
C ASN A 268 26.09 21.45 2.63
N SER A 269 25.79 20.24 2.14
CA SER A 269 25.44 20.02 0.74
C SER A 269 23.99 20.40 0.47
N ARG A 270 23.73 21.11 -0.62
CA ARG A 270 22.33 21.35 -1.05
C ARG A 270 21.62 20.03 -1.34
N THR A 271 22.33 19.00 -1.78
CA THR A 271 21.75 17.69 -2.13
C THR A 271 21.25 16.95 -0.89
N SER A 272 22.05 16.91 0.18
CA SER A 272 21.70 16.20 1.42
C SER A 272 20.46 16.77 2.09
N ALA A 273 20.28 18.10 2.09
CA ALA A 273 19.10 18.74 2.66
C ALA A 273 17.78 18.29 2.00
N HIS A 274 17.80 18.05 0.68
CA HIS A 274 16.62 17.58 -0.05
C HIS A 274 16.41 16.07 0.05
N THR A 275 17.47 15.28 0.22
CA THR A 275 17.36 13.82 0.41
C THR A 275 17.03 13.42 1.85
N MET A 276 17.33 14.30 2.82
CA MET A 276 17.13 14.09 4.26
C MET A 276 15.76 13.47 4.59
N PRO A 277 14.63 13.94 4.03
CA PRO A 277 13.34 13.35 4.35
C PRO A 277 13.23 11.87 3.97
N GLY A 278 13.68 11.52 2.76
CA GLY A 278 13.67 10.15 2.27
C GLY A 278 14.63 9.25 3.06
N VAL A 279 15.80 9.77 3.45
CA VAL A 279 16.77 9.01 4.25
C VAL A 279 16.22 8.74 5.67
N CYS A 280 15.56 9.72 6.29
CA CYS A 280 14.88 9.52 7.57
C CYS A 280 13.77 8.47 7.48
N GLU A 281 12.98 8.46 6.40
CA GLU A 281 11.96 7.43 6.17
C GLU A 281 12.57 6.04 5.98
N PHE A 282 13.67 5.94 5.21
CA PHE A 282 14.43 4.70 5.08
C PHE A 282 14.84 4.14 6.45
N PHE A 283 15.42 4.97 7.32
CA PHE A 283 15.85 4.54 8.64
C PHE A 283 14.69 4.27 9.61
N GLY A 284 13.57 4.98 9.48
CA GLY A 284 12.33 4.68 10.19
C GLY A 284 11.83 3.26 9.87
N ARG A 285 11.75 2.91 8.58
CA ARG A 285 11.33 1.58 8.12
C ARG A 285 12.34 0.47 8.42
N PHE A 286 13.62 0.77 8.28
CA PHE A 286 14.69 -0.14 8.66
C PHE A 286 14.62 -0.45 10.17
N GLY A 287 14.46 0.57 11.02
CA GLY A 287 14.38 0.41 12.47
C GLY A 287 13.07 -0.22 12.96
N GLU A 288 11.94 0.00 12.28
CA GLU A 288 10.66 -0.68 12.57
C GLU A 288 10.82 -2.21 12.46
N ASN A 289 11.51 -2.68 11.41
CA ASN A 289 11.68 -4.10 11.12
C ASN A 289 12.94 -4.71 11.74
N ASN A 290 13.93 -3.90 12.11
CA ASN A 290 15.23 -4.34 12.63
C ASN A 290 15.66 -3.51 13.86
N PRO A 291 14.80 -3.40 14.89
CA PRO A 291 15.00 -2.46 15.99
C PRO A 291 16.29 -2.72 16.78
N LYS A 292 16.64 -4.00 16.98
CA LYS A 292 17.88 -4.37 17.66
C LYS A 292 19.11 -3.93 16.90
N LEU A 293 19.16 -4.21 15.60
CA LEU A 293 20.27 -3.80 14.73
C LEU A 293 20.40 -2.27 14.70
N MET A 294 19.28 -1.56 14.60
CA MET A 294 19.24 -0.09 14.65
C MET A 294 19.79 0.46 15.99
N CYS A 295 19.44 -0.16 17.13
CA CYS A 295 19.89 0.31 18.44
C CYS A 295 21.30 -0.16 18.83
N ASP A 296 21.77 -1.29 18.31
CA ASP A 296 23.08 -1.85 18.66
C ASP A 296 24.20 -1.35 17.72
N GLU A 297 23.93 -1.22 16.42
CA GLU A 297 24.95 -0.88 15.41
C GLU A 297 24.77 0.52 14.81
N TYR A 298 23.54 1.03 14.73
CA TYR A 298 23.22 2.31 14.06
C TYR A 298 22.64 3.38 15.00
N VAL A 299 23.04 3.33 16.28
CA VAL A 299 22.50 4.21 17.33
C VAL A 299 22.75 5.69 17.08
N ASP A 300 23.85 6.04 16.40
CA ASP A 300 24.16 7.45 16.12
C ASP A 300 23.18 8.05 15.10
N ILE A 301 22.66 7.23 14.17
CA ILE A 301 21.59 7.62 13.25
C ILE A 301 20.30 7.91 14.03
N LEU A 302 19.97 7.10 15.03
CA LEU A 302 18.83 7.37 15.91
C LEU A 302 18.97 8.69 16.65
N LYS A 303 20.17 9.00 17.17
CA LYS A 303 20.44 10.28 17.85
C LYS A 303 20.25 11.46 16.90
N ILE A 304 20.73 11.36 15.66
CA ILE A 304 20.49 12.38 14.63
C ILE A 304 18.98 12.57 14.42
N MET A 305 18.22 11.49 14.22
CA MET A 305 16.77 11.57 14.07
C MET A 305 16.08 12.18 15.31
N LEU A 306 16.57 11.90 16.51
CA LEU A 306 16.09 12.52 17.75
C LEU A 306 16.38 14.02 17.79
N ASP A 307 17.56 14.45 17.35
CA ASP A 307 17.90 15.87 17.25
C ASP A 307 16.98 16.61 16.26
N LEU A 308 16.63 15.96 15.14
CA LEU A 308 15.67 16.47 14.15
C LEU A 308 14.26 16.69 14.72
N THR A 309 13.92 16.12 15.88
CA THR A 309 12.63 16.43 16.55
C THR A 309 12.55 17.87 17.07
N ASN A 310 13.69 18.57 17.16
CA ASN A 310 13.76 19.98 17.51
C ASN A 310 13.79 20.90 16.27
N ASP A 311 13.98 20.33 15.08
CA ASP A 311 13.98 21.07 13.83
C ASP A 311 12.52 21.43 13.43
N PRO A 312 12.17 22.72 13.26
CA PRO A 312 10.79 23.10 12.96
C PRO A 312 10.21 22.47 11.69
N ASP A 313 11.03 22.20 10.69
CA ASP A 313 10.62 21.72 9.36
C ASP A 313 10.63 20.18 9.32
N LEU A 314 11.54 19.53 10.05
CA LEU A 314 11.70 18.07 10.06
C LEU A 314 11.08 17.38 11.28
N GLN A 315 10.62 18.12 12.28
CA GLN A 315 10.05 17.56 13.52
C GLN A 315 8.95 16.53 13.27
N SER A 316 7.97 16.83 12.42
CA SER A 316 6.87 15.90 12.13
C SER A 316 7.38 14.57 11.57
N LEU A 317 8.34 14.63 10.64
CA LEU A 317 8.92 13.45 10.03
C LEU A 317 9.73 12.62 11.04
N ALA A 318 10.57 13.30 11.82
CA ALA A 318 11.41 12.67 12.83
C ALA A 318 10.56 11.95 13.89
N VAL A 319 9.55 12.65 14.43
CA VAL A 319 8.62 12.11 15.43
C VAL A 319 7.88 10.88 14.89
N SER A 320 7.34 10.95 13.67
CA SER A 320 6.65 9.82 13.05
C SER A 320 7.55 8.59 12.87
N ASN A 321 8.76 8.78 12.33
CA ASN A 321 9.69 7.67 12.11
C ASN A 321 10.20 7.05 13.42
N LEU A 322 10.51 7.85 14.43
CA LEU A 322 10.89 7.34 15.76
C LEU A 322 9.72 6.58 16.43
N GLY A 323 8.48 7.05 16.22
CA GLY A 323 7.28 6.34 16.63
C GLY A 323 7.14 4.96 15.99
N LEU A 324 7.45 4.83 14.68
CA LEU A 324 7.45 3.55 13.97
C LEU A 324 8.48 2.56 14.56
N ILE A 325 9.70 3.02 14.85
CA ILE A 325 10.74 2.17 15.45
C ILE A 325 10.29 1.64 16.81
N GLY A 326 9.60 2.46 17.60
CA GLY A 326 9.04 2.07 18.90
C GLY A 326 7.71 1.34 18.84
N ARG A 327 7.21 0.95 17.65
CA ARG A 327 5.92 0.28 17.49
C ARG A 327 5.92 -1.17 17.98
N THR A 328 6.99 -1.92 17.69
CA THR A 328 7.08 -3.34 18.06
C THR A 328 7.55 -3.53 19.50
N HIS A 329 7.31 -4.70 20.10
CA HIS A 329 7.79 -5.03 21.45
C HIS A 329 9.32 -4.97 21.55
N GLU A 330 10.04 -5.49 20.55
CA GLU A 330 11.49 -5.43 20.50
C GLU A 330 12.00 -3.99 20.37
N GLY A 331 11.36 -3.17 19.51
CA GLY A 331 11.63 -1.74 19.38
C GLY A 331 11.52 -1.00 20.71
N LYS A 332 10.42 -1.22 21.43
CA LYS A 332 10.21 -0.61 22.76
C LYS A 332 11.33 -0.95 23.74
N ARG A 333 11.70 -2.23 23.83
CA ARG A 333 12.77 -2.70 24.73
C ARG A 333 14.12 -2.13 24.34
N CYS A 334 14.47 -2.15 23.05
CA CYS A 334 15.74 -1.64 22.56
C CYS A 334 15.87 -0.13 22.80
N LEU A 335 14.85 0.66 22.45
CA LEU A 335 14.84 2.10 22.69
C LEU A 335 14.92 2.44 24.19
N ASN A 336 14.15 1.75 25.04
CA ASN A 336 14.18 2.00 26.48
C ASN A 336 15.51 1.61 27.13
N ARG A 337 16.18 0.56 26.62
CA ARG A 337 17.49 0.12 27.12
C ARG A 337 18.61 1.07 26.70
N THR A 338 18.64 1.46 25.42
CA THR A 338 19.79 2.16 24.83
C THR A 338 19.63 3.69 24.84
N LEU A 339 18.41 4.21 24.73
CA LEU A 339 18.13 5.64 24.47
C LEU A 339 17.10 6.22 25.44
N ARG A 340 17.09 5.78 26.71
CA ARG A 340 16.08 6.18 27.69
C ARG A 340 15.97 7.70 27.87
N SER A 341 17.11 8.39 27.95
CA SER A 341 17.17 9.85 28.09
C SER A 341 16.59 10.58 26.88
N GLU A 342 16.88 10.08 25.70
CA GLU A 342 16.47 10.64 24.43
C GLU A 342 14.99 10.37 24.16
N MET A 343 14.48 9.21 24.59
CA MET A 343 13.04 8.94 24.59
C MET A 343 12.27 9.95 25.45
N MET A 344 12.85 10.43 26.56
CA MET A 344 12.24 11.52 27.33
C MET A 344 12.12 12.81 26.49
N VAL A 345 13.13 13.13 25.68
CA VAL A 345 13.11 14.28 24.77
C VAL A 345 12.01 14.13 23.72
N LEU A 346 11.92 12.95 23.08
CA LEU A 346 10.86 12.63 22.12
C LEU A 346 9.47 12.76 22.76
N MET A 347 9.25 12.16 23.93
CA MET A 347 7.94 12.21 24.61
C MET A 347 7.56 13.65 24.98
N LYS A 348 8.51 14.45 25.49
CA LYS A 348 8.28 15.88 25.76
C LYS A 348 7.95 16.66 24.49
N SER A 349 8.63 16.36 23.37
CA SER A 349 8.35 16.97 22.07
C SER A 349 6.91 16.67 21.62
N ILE A 350 6.49 15.40 21.70
CA ILE A 350 5.11 14.96 21.45
C ILE A 350 4.14 15.72 22.35
N GLY A 351 4.29 15.68 23.67
CA GLY A 351 3.35 16.32 24.59
C GLY A 351 3.27 17.84 24.42
N SER A 352 4.40 18.50 24.16
CA SER A 352 4.44 19.94 23.87
C SER A 352 3.70 20.32 22.58
N THR A 353 3.64 19.41 21.62
CA THR A 353 2.93 19.58 20.34
C THR A 353 1.43 19.42 20.53
N LEU A 354 0.99 18.45 21.35
CA LEU A 354 -0.43 18.20 21.62
C LEU A 354 -1.13 19.39 22.30
N VAL A 355 -0.43 20.11 23.18
CA VAL A 355 -1.02 21.25 23.92
C VAL A 355 -1.12 22.54 23.10
N LYS A 356 -0.38 22.67 21.99
CA LYS A 356 -0.37 23.89 21.17
C LYS A 356 -1.54 23.91 20.19
N PRO A 357 -2.47 24.89 20.25
CA PRO A 357 -3.66 24.87 19.40
C PRO A 357 -3.34 24.95 17.90
N GLU A 358 -2.33 25.72 17.49
CA GLU A 358 -2.11 26.13 16.10
C GLU A 358 -1.28 25.14 15.24
N GLN A 359 -1.04 23.92 15.72
CA GLN A 359 -0.11 22.97 15.10
C GLN A 359 -0.78 21.70 14.56
N THR A 360 -1.88 21.82 13.81
CA THR A 360 -2.68 20.67 13.31
C THR A 360 -1.83 19.57 12.66
N HIS A 361 -1.04 19.89 11.64
CA HIS A 361 -0.21 18.90 10.94
C HIS A 361 0.87 18.27 11.85
N LYS A 362 1.43 19.03 12.79
CA LYS A 362 2.40 18.46 13.76
C LYS A 362 1.72 17.57 14.79
N LYS A 363 0.47 17.87 15.15
CA LYS A 363 -0.34 17.01 16.01
C LYS A 363 -0.64 15.67 15.35
N GLU A 364 -0.92 15.63 14.06
CA GLU A 364 -1.14 14.35 13.36
C GLU A 364 0.08 13.43 13.50
N ALA A 365 1.28 13.94 13.20
CA ALA A 365 2.53 13.20 13.38
C ALA A 365 2.75 12.77 14.85
N ALA A 366 2.56 13.69 15.80
CA ALA A 366 2.75 13.41 17.22
C ALA A 366 1.74 12.37 17.77
N LEU A 367 0.48 12.43 17.34
CA LEU A 367 -0.58 11.49 17.74
C LEU A 367 -0.37 10.12 17.10
N SER A 368 0.03 10.05 15.83
CA SER A 368 0.38 8.80 15.16
C SER A 368 1.57 8.13 15.86
N ALA A 369 2.64 8.88 16.14
CA ALA A 369 3.78 8.37 16.87
C ALA A 369 3.39 7.89 18.28
N LEU A 370 2.58 8.66 19.01
CA LEU A 370 2.08 8.28 20.32
C LEU A 370 1.25 6.99 20.25
N ALA A 371 0.38 6.84 19.25
CA ALA A 371 -0.41 5.62 19.06
C ALA A 371 0.49 4.39 18.86
N HIS A 372 1.52 4.48 17.99
CA HIS A 372 2.50 3.40 17.78
C HIS A 372 3.29 3.08 19.06
N LEU A 373 3.74 4.11 19.79
CA LEU A 373 4.50 3.93 21.03
C LEU A 373 3.65 3.30 22.14
N MET A 374 2.32 3.48 22.14
CA MET A 374 1.42 2.87 23.12
C MET A 374 0.85 1.51 22.64
N GLU A 375 1.08 1.11 21.39
CA GLU A 375 0.61 -0.16 20.84
C GLU A 375 1.33 -1.35 21.50
N VAL A 376 0.56 -2.24 22.14
CA VAL A 376 1.06 -3.47 22.76
C VAL A 376 0.09 -4.59 22.42
N GLU A 377 0.53 -5.53 21.57
CA GLU A 377 -0.30 -6.68 21.14
C GLU A 377 -0.60 -7.68 22.27
N ASP A 378 0.31 -7.85 23.23
CA ASP A 378 0.16 -8.78 24.37
C ASP A 378 0.26 -8.01 25.70
N VAL A 379 -0.89 -7.84 26.33
CA VAL A 379 -1.10 -7.02 27.53
C VAL A 379 -0.51 -7.69 28.80
N GLU A 380 -0.04 -8.95 28.72
CA GLU A 380 0.50 -9.68 29.87
C GLU A 380 1.99 -9.38 30.16
N GLN A 381 2.64 -8.55 29.34
CA GLN A 381 4.06 -8.23 29.48
C GLN A 381 4.30 -7.03 30.41
N GLU A 382 4.57 -7.31 31.69
CA GLU A 382 4.75 -6.30 32.74
C GLU A 382 5.87 -5.28 32.44
N ASP A 383 6.95 -5.72 31.78
CA ASP A 383 8.04 -4.83 31.38
C ASP A 383 7.57 -3.78 30.37
N LEU A 384 6.76 -4.16 29.37
CA LEU A 384 6.21 -3.22 28.39
C LEU A 384 5.19 -2.26 29.02
N MET A 385 4.42 -2.72 30.02
CA MET A 385 3.53 -1.83 30.79
C MET A 385 4.32 -0.75 31.51
N SER A 386 5.43 -1.13 32.15
CA SER A 386 6.33 -0.18 32.82
C SER A 386 6.93 0.83 31.84
N VAL A 387 7.40 0.35 30.67
CA VAL A 387 7.98 1.20 29.63
C VAL A 387 6.98 2.19 29.07
N THR A 388 5.80 1.72 28.65
CA THR A 388 4.75 2.58 28.08
C THR A 388 4.25 3.62 29.09
N HIS A 389 4.03 3.22 30.34
CA HIS A 389 3.66 4.15 31.41
C HIS A 389 4.75 5.19 31.68
N SER A 390 6.01 4.75 31.76
CA SER A 390 7.16 5.65 31.97
C SER A 390 7.31 6.64 30.82
N TRP A 391 7.12 6.23 29.56
CA TRP A 391 7.20 7.14 28.42
C TRP A 391 6.03 8.12 28.41
N PHE A 392 4.81 7.62 28.61
CA PHE A 392 3.61 8.45 28.58
C PHE A 392 3.64 9.54 29.66
N SER A 393 4.05 9.20 30.87
CA SER A 393 4.20 10.14 31.99
C SER A 393 5.28 11.20 31.76
N MET A 394 6.26 10.97 30.87
CA MET A 394 7.27 11.97 30.50
C MET A 394 6.75 13.02 29.51
N ALA A 395 5.61 12.78 28.85
CA ALA A 395 5.16 13.61 27.75
C ALA A 395 4.75 15.03 28.18
N SER A 396 4.04 15.15 29.30
CA SER A 396 3.64 16.43 29.89
C SER A 396 3.16 16.20 31.33
N GLU A 397 2.78 17.26 32.05
CA GLU A 397 2.18 17.13 33.39
C GLU A 397 0.80 16.45 33.37
N LYS A 398 0.01 16.65 32.31
CA LYS A 398 -1.35 16.10 32.16
C LYS A 398 -1.58 15.49 30.76
N PRO A 399 -0.86 14.41 30.41
CA PRO A 399 -0.82 13.88 29.06
C PRO A 399 -2.18 13.31 28.61
N LEU A 400 -2.93 12.67 29.52
CA LEU A 400 -4.30 12.20 29.22
C LEU A 400 -5.25 13.35 28.86
N HIS A 401 -5.21 14.47 29.58
CA HIS A 401 -6.05 15.62 29.28
C HIS A 401 -5.66 16.27 27.95
N ALA A 402 -4.36 16.38 27.65
CA ALA A 402 -3.89 16.90 26.36
C ALA A 402 -4.37 16.04 25.19
N LEU A 403 -4.27 14.71 25.34
CA LEU A 403 -4.75 13.75 24.35
C LEU A 403 -6.28 13.79 24.21
N TRP A 404 -7.00 13.82 25.32
CA TRP A 404 -8.47 13.91 25.32
C TRP A 404 -8.96 15.20 24.67
N ASN A 405 -8.27 16.33 24.87
CA ASN A 405 -8.60 17.58 24.19
C ASN A 405 -8.38 17.47 22.67
N CYS A 406 -7.37 16.73 22.22
CA CYS A 406 -7.17 16.44 20.81
C CYS A 406 -8.29 15.53 20.24
N ALA A 407 -8.82 14.60 21.04
CA ALA A 407 -9.98 13.79 20.68
C ALA A 407 -11.31 14.58 20.65
N LYS A 408 -11.31 15.85 21.09
CA LYS A 408 -12.43 16.80 20.93
C LYS A 408 -12.15 17.85 19.85
N SER A 409 -11.07 17.67 19.09
CA SER A 409 -10.69 18.61 18.05
C SER A 409 -11.79 18.68 16.98
N PRO A 410 -12.12 19.88 16.46
CA PRO A 410 -13.03 20.00 15.32
C PRO A 410 -12.41 19.50 14.00
N CYS A 411 -11.09 19.22 13.98
CA CYS A 411 -10.40 18.61 12.84
C CYS A 411 -10.49 17.08 12.94
N PRO A 412 -11.20 16.41 12.00
CA PRO A 412 -11.44 14.96 12.05
C PRO A 412 -10.16 14.13 12.10
N GLU A 413 -9.12 14.52 11.37
CA GLU A 413 -7.85 13.79 11.29
C GLU A 413 -7.16 13.73 12.66
N VAL A 414 -7.11 14.88 13.36
CA VAL A 414 -6.57 14.98 14.73
C VAL A 414 -7.44 14.20 15.72
N GLU A 415 -8.76 14.28 15.59
CA GLU A 415 -9.69 13.54 16.44
C GLU A 415 -9.49 12.02 16.30
N LEU A 416 -9.49 11.50 15.07
CA LEU A 416 -9.36 10.06 14.80
C LEU A 416 -8.02 9.51 15.28
N LEU A 417 -6.91 10.24 15.07
CA LEU A 417 -5.60 9.83 15.58
C LEU A 417 -5.53 9.87 17.11
N ALA A 418 -6.17 10.86 17.74
CA ALA A 418 -6.25 10.91 19.20
C ALA A 418 -7.11 9.77 19.77
N LEU A 419 -8.23 9.43 19.13
CA LEU A 419 -9.05 8.27 19.49
C LEU A 419 -8.28 6.95 19.32
N SER A 420 -7.45 6.83 18.27
CA SER A 420 -6.58 5.68 18.07
C SER A 420 -5.55 5.53 19.21
N ALA A 421 -4.88 6.62 19.61
CA ALA A 421 -3.96 6.61 20.74
C ALA A 421 -4.69 6.30 22.07
N LEU A 422 -5.88 6.87 22.30
CA LEU A 422 -6.71 6.57 23.47
C LEU A 422 -7.13 5.10 23.52
N ARG A 423 -7.46 4.51 22.37
CA ARG A 423 -7.78 3.08 22.25
C ARG A 423 -6.58 2.23 22.68
N ASN A 424 -5.38 2.53 22.17
CA ASN A 424 -4.18 1.78 22.55
C ASN A 424 -3.87 1.93 24.05
N ILE A 425 -4.04 3.14 24.62
CA ILE A 425 -3.88 3.37 26.07
C ILE A 425 -4.94 2.61 26.88
N ALA A 426 -6.19 2.53 26.42
CA ALA A 426 -7.27 1.81 27.11
C ALA A 426 -7.03 0.28 27.19
N LEU A 427 -6.25 -0.28 26.27
CA LEU A 427 -5.81 -1.67 26.31
C LEU A 427 -4.76 -1.91 27.41
N LEU A 428 -3.96 -0.90 27.75
CA LEU A 428 -2.95 -0.98 28.81
C LEU A 428 -3.62 -0.91 30.18
N SER A 429 -3.17 -1.74 31.14
CA SER A 429 -3.75 -1.79 32.49
C SER A 429 -3.68 -0.45 33.22
N TRP A 430 -2.48 0.16 33.25
CA TRP A 430 -2.27 1.48 33.84
C TRP A 430 -3.09 2.56 33.12
N GLY A 431 -3.24 2.44 31.79
CA GLY A 431 -3.92 3.42 30.96
C GLY A 431 -5.43 3.40 31.17
N ARG A 432 -6.00 2.20 31.31
CA ARG A 432 -7.41 2.00 31.66
C ARG A 432 -7.76 2.63 33.00
N ASP A 433 -6.97 2.35 34.03
CA ASP A 433 -7.18 2.89 35.37
C ASP A 433 -7.08 4.42 35.35
N ALA A 434 -6.05 4.97 34.69
CA ALA A 434 -5.86 6.41 34.60
C ALA A 434 -6.98 7.11 33.78
N LEU A 435 -7.46 6.51 32.70
CA LEU A 435 -8.59 7.05 31.92
C LEU A 435 -9.90 7.08 32.73
N LEU A 436 -10.18 6.04 33.50
CA LEU A 436 -11.43 5.91 34.23
C LEU A 436 -11.42 6.68 35.55
N GLU A 437 -10.30 6.72 36.26
CA GLU A 437 -10.23 7.27 37.63
C GLU A 437 -9.53 8.63 37.72
N GLU A 438 -8.54 8.91 36.88
CA GLU A 438 -7.74 10.16 36.97
C GLU A 438 -8.20 11.24 36.00
N CYS A 439 -8.74 10.87 34.83
CA CYS A 439 -9.19 11.82 33.81
C CYS A 439 -10.64 12.26 34.02
N ALA A 440 -10.84 13.26 34.89
CA ALA A 440 -12.17 13.76 35.23
C ALA A 440 -12.98 14.22 33.98
N GLY A 441 -14.20 13.69 33.84
CA GLY A 441 -15.11 14.00 32.73
C GLY A 441 -14.91 13.14 31.47
N PHE A 442 -13.85 12.33 31.40
CA PHE A 442 -13.59 11.44 30.26
C PHE A 442 -14.67 10.38 30.14
N PHE A 443 -15.04 9.76 31.26
CA PHE A 443 -16.02 8.67 31.31
C PHE A 443 -17.39 9.09 30.77
N GLU A 444 -17.88 10.26 31.18
CA GLU A 444 -19.15 10.81 30.71
C GLU A 444 -19.07 11.18 29.23
N TRP A 445 -17.95 11.75 28.80
CA TRP A 445 -17.74 12.13 27.40
C TRP A 445 -17.66 10.91 26.48
N ILE A 446 -16.96 9.83 26.88
CA ILE A 446 -16.81 8.66 26.01
C ILE A 446 -18.14 7.93 25.80
N LEU A 447 -19.03 7.94 26.81
CA LEU A 447 -20.39 7.40 26.69
C LEU A 447 -21.38 8.34 25.99
N HIS A 448 -21.02 9.61 25.79
CA HIS A 448 -21.88 10.56 25.10
C HIS A 448 -21.97 10.24 23.60
N ARG A 449 -23.19 10.07 23.10
CA ARG A 449 -23.46 9.87 21.67
C ARG A 449 -23.67 11.21 20.99
N ASP A 450 -22.78 11.58 20.08
CA ASP A 450 -22.91 12.79 19.27
C ASP A 450 -23.73 12.48 18.00
N PRO A 451 -24.94 13.05 17.84
CA PRO A 451 -25.78 12.80 16.67
C PRO A 451 -25.21 13.44 15.38
N SER A 452 -24.22 14.33 15.49
CA SER A 452 -23.58 15.00 14.36
C SER A 452 -22.29 14.33 13.90
N ALA A 453 -21.79 13.32 14.63
CA ALA A 453 -20.59 12.58 14.26
C ALA A 453 -20.81 11.75 12.98
N ASN A 454 -19.76 11.64 12.16
CA ASN A 454 -19.77 10.75 11.01
C ASN A 454 -19.51 9.29 11.44
N LYS A 455 -19.66 8.35 10.49
CA LYS A 455 -19.47 6.92 10.75
C LYS A 455 -18.08 6.59 11.33
N GLU A 456 -17.02 7.17 10.77
CA GLU A 456 -15.64 6.90 11.17
C GLU A 456 -15.35 7.38 12.61
N GLN A 457 -15.85 8.55 12.98
CA GLN A 457 -15.75 9.10 14.33
C GLN A 457 -16.52 8.23 15.34
N MET A 458 -17.73 7.78 14.99
CA MET A 458 -18.51 6.86 15.81
C MET A 458 -17.77 5.53 16.02
N ASP A 459 -17.23 4.96 14.93
CA ASP A 459 -16.49 3.69 14.97
C ASP A 459 -15.21 3.82 15.81
N ALA A 460 -14.46 4.91 15.65
CA ALA A 460 -13.24 5.18 16.42
C ALA A 460 -13.54 5.35 17.92
N LYS A 461 -14.57 6.13 18.26
CA LYS A 461 -15.00 6.33 19.66
C LYS A 461 -15.49 5.03 20.30
N PHE A 462 -16.24 4.22 19.54
CA PHE A 462 -16.66 2.89 19.97
C PHE A 462 -15.47 1.94 20.13
N GLY A 463 -14.43 2.07 19.30
CA GLY A 463 -13.18 1.32 19.43
C GLY A 463 -12.49 1.54 20.78
N VAL A 464 -12.53 2.76 21.33
CA VAL A 464 -12.02 3.06 22.69
C VAL A 464 -12.87 2.35 23.75
N ILE A 465 -14.21 2.36 23.61
CA ILE A 465 -15.11 1.66 24.54
C ILE A 465 -14.86 0.15 24.50
N ALA A 466 -14.71 -0.43 23.31
CA ALA A 466 -14.39 -1.85 23.14
C ALA A 466 -13.09 -2.22 23.88
N ALA A 467 -12.03 -1.41 23.72
CA ALA A 467 -10.77 -1.61 24.43
C ALA A 467 -10.90 -1.51 25.96
N LEU A 468 -11.71 -0.58 26.47
CA LEU A 468 -11.99 -0.50 27.91
C LEU A 468 -12.75 -1.73 28.43
N VAL A 469 -13.60 -2.34 27.61
CA VAL A 469 -14.45 -3.49 27.97
C VAL A 469 -13.72 -4.84 27.85
N GLU A 470 -12.69 -4.92 27.00
CA GLU A 470 -11.94 -6.16 26.71
C GLU A 470 -11.52 -6.91 27.99
N ASP A 471 -11.11 -6.15 29.01
CA ASP A 471 -10.83 -6.68 30.34
C ASP A 471 -11.57 -5.88 31.42
N ALA A 472 -12.88 -5.75 31.20
CA ALA A 472 -13.82 -5.08 32.11
C ALA A 472 -13.81 -5.66 33.53
N ASN A 473 -13.41 -6.91 33.72
CA ASN A 473 -13.40 -7.54 35.04
C ASN A 473 -12.35 -6.91 35.98
N ARG A 474 -11.29 -6.31 35.43
CA ARG A 474 -10.30 -5.55 36.20
C ARG A 474 -10.74 -4.13 36.56
N ILE A 475 -11.89 -3.66 36.04
CA ILE A 475 -12.46 -2.36 36.44
C ILE A 475 -13.07 -2.51 37.83
N ASN A 476 -12.48 -1.81 38.81
CA ASN A 476 -12.92 -1.86 40.21
C ASN A 476 -14.29 -1.20 40.43
N ASN A 477 -14.60 -0.13 39.68
CA ASN A 477 -15.87 0.55 39.78
C ASN A 477 -16.98 -0.22 39.05
N LEU A 478 -17.86 -0.87 39.84
CA LEU A 478 -18.95 -1.71 39.34
C LEU A 478 -19.94 -0.94 38.44
N GLU A 479 -20.23 0.32 38.76
CA GLU A 479 -21.17 1.16 38.02
C GLU A 479 -20.60 1.54 36.65
N LYS A 480 -19.35 2.03 36.62
CA LYS A 480 -18.65 2.35 35.37
C LYS A 480 -18.55 1.14 34.47
N ARG A 481 -18.23 -0.02 35.05
CA ARG A 481 -18.16 -1.30 34.35
C ARG A 481 -19.49 -1.73 33.75
N ALA A 482 -20.59 -1.59 34.50
CA ALA A 482 -21.93 -1.93 33.99
C ALA A 482 -22.35 -1.00 32.84
N ALA A 483 -22.09 0.30 32.98
CA ALA A 483 -22.40 1.29 31.94
C ALA A 483 -21.60 1.08 30.65
N LEU A 484 -20.30 0.79 30.74
CA LEU A 484 -19.46 0.46 29.58
C LEU A 484 -19.98 -0.80 28.85
N ARG A 485 -20.34 -1.85 29.58
CA ARG A 485 -20.91 -3.08 29.00
C ARG A 485 -22.25 -2.82 28.32
N ALA A 486 -23.13 -2.04 28.94
CA ALA A 486 -24.41 -1.66 28.35
C ALA A 486 -24.19 -0.92 27.02
N HIS A 487 -23.34 0.12 27.03
CA HIS A 487 -23.04 0.89 25.83
C HIS A 487 -22.36 0.04 24.74
N PHE A 488 -21.47 -0.88 25.12
CA PHE A 488 -20.84 -1.81 24.18
C PHE A 488 -21.88 -2.73 23.52
N ASN A 489 -22.80 -3.30 24.30
CA ASN A 489 -23.86 -4.18 23.80
C ASN A 489 -24.87 -3.48 22.89
N GLU A 490 -25.13 -2.19 23.14
CA GLU A 490 -25.97 -1.36 22.28
C GLU A 490 -25.33 -1.05 20.92
N GLY A 491 -24.01 -1.15 20.80
CA GLY A 491 -23.28 -0.85 19.57
C GLY A 491 -23.11 0.65 19.26
N PRO A 492 -22.34 0.99 18.21
CA PRO A 492 -21.93 2.36 17.90
C PRO A 492 -23.09 3.27 17.42
N TYR A 493 -24.08 2.74 16.71
CA TYR A 493 -25.08 3.53 15.97
C TYR A 493 -26.44 3.69 16.65
N THR A 494 -26.59 3.21 17.88
CA THR A 494 -27.89 3.25 18.57
C THR A 494 -28.19 4.67 19.06
N SER A 495 -29.07 5.39 18.35
CA SER A 495 -29.60 6.69 18.80
C SER A 495 -30.71 6.51 19.83
N ALA A 496 -30.76 7.40 20.84
CA ALA A 496 -31.80 7.41 21.89
C ALA A 496 -33.25 7.50 21.36
N SER A 497 -33.44 7.86 20.09
CA SER A 497 -34.74 7.90 19.40
C SER A 497 -35.31 6.52 19.07
N THR A 498 -34.52 5.45 19.01
CA THR A 498 -35.02 4.10 18.70
C THR A 498 -35.73 3.45 19.90
N VAL A 499 -35.39 3.85 21.12
CA VAL A 499 -35.97 3.30 22.35
C VAL A 499 -37.41 3.79 22.59
N ARG A 500 -37.78 4.98 22.10
CA ARG A 500 -39.14 5.53 22.27
C ARG A 500 -40.18 4.86 21.36
N VAL A 501 -39.79 4.35 20.19
CA VAL A 501 -40.75 3.70 19.28
C VAL A 501 -41.12 2.29 19.77
N SER A 502 -40.28 1.68 20.61
CA SER A 502 -40.56 0.36 21.20
C SER A 502 -41.46 0.42 22.45
N SER A 503 -41.49 1.54 23.17
CA SER A 503 -42.33 1.71 24.36
C SER A 503 -43.75 2.21 24.06
N ASP A 504 -44.00 2.79 22.88
CA ASP A 504 -45.32 3.34 22.50
C ASP A 504 -46.18 2.36 21.68
N GLN A 505 -45.73 1.12 21.46
CA GLN A 505 -46.53 0.04 20.85
C GLN A 505 -47.10 -0.98 21.87
N GLN A 506 -46.98 -0.69 23.16
CA GLN A 506 -47.65 -1.45 24.22
C GLN A 506 -48.36 -0.49 25.19
N ALA A 507 -49.43 0.14 24.72
CA ALA A 507 -50.45 0.77 25.56
C ALA A 507 -51.84 0.51 24.97
#